data_AF-G5HE84-F1
#
_entry.id   AF-G5HE84-F1
#
_cell.length_a   1.000
_cell.length_b   1.000
_cell.length_c   1.000
_cell.angle_alpha   90.00
_cell.angle_beta   90.00
_cell.angle_gamma   90.00
#
_symmetry.space_group_name_H-M   'P 1'
#
loop_
_entity.id
_entity.type
_entity.pdbx_description
1 polymer ?
#
loop_
_entity_poly.entity_id
_entity_poly.type
_entity_poly.pdbx_seq_one_letter_code
_entity_poly.pdbx_strand_id
1 'polypeptide(L)'
;MEQEREKNYLYDVVIVGGGPAGLSAAIYMARARYRVLLMEKEKIGGQITITSEIVNYPGVERTSGKELTHSMKEQAQAFGAEFVMAEVLDMDLDQDIKVLHTTAGEYKALGVVLATGANPRKLGFKGEKEFQGRGVAYCATCDGEFFTGMEVFVIGGGFAAVEEGIFLTRYARKVTLVVRGDDFTCARTVADQVKKEDKIEVKFNTEILEAGGEHMVSYARFRNNRTGEEWTHEAGENGGFGIFVFAGYVPNTAWISGKLVCDEQGYLVTDSSQKTSAEGVYGAGDVCIKNLRQVVTAVSDGAVAATSLEKHVSSIHEKLGIPALEQGEADTKRLEGEMTGGGRTLGEGSRGDGARGEDTRGEDTRAEDGNGFLSAQIRQQLSGLFPKFQEKAVITAELDDSPLAGEMSGFLGELEGLTDRIICKREYISREEKERREAGGELFPAFRLGRQDGREGNILFHGVPGGHEFNSFIVALYNMAGPGQPLDEGLRQRLSSISKDINVKVMVSLSCTMCPEVVMAAQRAASLSGHVTAEMVDLMHYPDLKKKYNIMSVPCMVINGSQIYFGKKSLEEVTGLLEGN
;
A
#
# COMPACT_ATOMS: atom_id res chain seq x y z
N MET A 1 29.50 -10.28 -30.06
CA MET A 1 28.15 -9.77 -30.39
C MET A 1 27.02 -10.76 -30.11
N GLU A 2 26.87 -11.90 -30.80
CA GLU A 2 25.75 -12.83 -30.54
C GLU A 2 25.90 -13.60 -29.22
N GLN A 3 27.11 -14.12 -28.92
CA GLN A 3 27.43 -14.73 -27.62
C GLN A 3 27.39 -13.75 -26.43
N GLU A 4 27.66 -12.46 -26.65
CA GLU A 4 27.52 -11.41 -25.60
C GLU A 4 26.05 -11.02 -25.39
N ARG A 5 25.24 -11.00 -26.46
CA ARG A 5 23.79 -10.83 -26.37
C ARG A 5 23.14 -12.02 -25.65
N GLU A 6 23.54 -13.25 -25.97
CA GLU A 6 23.02 -14.45 -25.28
C GLU A 6 23.38 -14.46 -23.78
N LYS A 7 24.60 -14.03 -23.41
CA LYS A 7 24.97 -13.85 -21.99
C LYS A 7 24.11 -12.82 -21.26
N ASN A 8 23.58 -11.81 -21.95
CA ASN A 8 22.75 -10.79 -21.34
C ASN A 8 21.36 -11.32 -20.91
N TYR A 9 20.87 -12.39 -21.55
CA TYR A 9 19.53 -12.96 -21.29
C TYR A 9 19.56 -14.33 -20.58
N LEU A 10 20.74 -14.85 -20.25
CA LEU A 10 20.90 -16.07 -19.46
C LEU A 10 20.95 -15.74 -17.97
N TYR A 11 20.10 -16.39 -17.21
CA TYR A 11 19.98 -16.29 -15.76
C TYR A 11 20.19 -17.66 -15.11
N ASP A 12 20.66 -17.67 -13.87
CA ASP A 12 20.72 -18.91 -13.10
C ASP A 12 19.31 -19.35 -12.74
N VAL A 13 18.48 -18.38 -12.30
CA VAL A 13 17.07 -18.62 -11.99
C VAL A 13 16.18 -17.50 -12.54
N VAL A 14 15.10 -17.90 -13.20
CA VAL A 14 13.97 -17.02 -13.50
C VAL A 14 12.79 -17.37 -12.60
N ILE A 15 12.20 -16.35 -11.97
CA ILE A 15 11.05 -16.48 -11.09
C ILE A 15 9.87 -15.80 -11.78
N VAL A 16 8.79 -16.55 -12.02
CA VAL A 16 7.59 -16.04 -12.69
C VAL A 16 6.52 -15.72 -11.65
N GLY A 17 6.34 -14.44 -11.35
CA GLY A 17 5.36 -13.91 -10.39
C GLY A 17 6.01 -13.14 -9.25
N GLY A 18 5.60 -11.89 -9.05
CA GLY A 18 6.11 -10.96 -8.06
C GLY A 18 5.37 -10.92 -6.73
N GLY A 19 4.63 -11.99 -6.38
CA GLY A 19 3.97 -12.12 -5.07
C GLY A 19 4.92 -12.58 -3.95
N PRO A 20 4.42 -12.76 -2.71
CA PRO A 20 5.26 -13.15 -1.56
C PRO A 20 6.09 -14.42 -1.78
N ALA A 21 5.55 -15.42 -2.49
CA ALA A 21 6.29 -16.64 -2.84
C ALA A 21 7.48 -16.36 -3.76
N GLY A 22 7.27 -15.59 -4.83
CA GLY A 22 8.33 -15.26 -5.78
C GLY A 22 9.39 -14.34 -5.17
N LEU A 23 8.96 -13.36 -4.36
CA LEU A 23 9.87 -12.48 -3.63
C LEU A 23 10.74 -13.26 -2.62
N SER A 24 10.15 -14.21 -1.89
CA SER A 24 10.89 -15.12 -1.00
C SER A 24 11.90 -15.96 -1.78
N ALA A 25 11.50 -16.57 -2.89
CA ALA A 25 12.41 -17.32 -3.74
C ALA A 25 13.57 -16.45 -4.27
N ALA A 26 13.29 -15.19 -4.64
CA ALA A 26 14.28 -14.25 -5.13
C ALA A 26 15.31 -13.90 -4.04
N ILE A 27 14.86 -13.63 -2.81
CA ILE A 27 15.73 -13.38 -1.66
C ILE A 27 16.70 -14.55 -1.45
N TYR A 28 16.18 -15.79 -1.43
CA TYR A 28 17.00 -16.97 -1.16
C TYR A 28 18.04 -17.22 -2.26
N MET A 29 17.64 -17.19 -3.52
CA MET A 29 18.58 -17.42 -4.63
C MET A 29 19.61 -16.29 -4.78
N ALA A 30 19.20 -15.03 -4.59
CA ALA A 30 20.11 -13.88 -4.66
C ALA A 30 21.13 -13.91 -3.51
N ARG A 31 20.72 -14.32 -2.31
CA ARG A 31 21.64 -14.53 -1.16
C ARG A 31 22.65 -15.65 -1.42
N ALA A 32 22.26 -16.66 -2.17
CA ALA A 32 23.15 -17.73 -2.64
C ALA A 32 24.05 -17.30 -3.82
N ARG A 33 24.08 -16.00 -4.17
CA ARG A 33 24.95 -15.39 -5.20
C ARG A 33 24.65 -15.86 -6.63
N TYR A 34 23.45 -16.35 -6.89
CA TYR A 34 22.98 -16.63 -8.24
C TYR A 34 22.47 -15.36 -8.90
N ARG A 35 22.59 -15.28 -10.24
CA ARG A 35 21.96 -14.25 -11.05
C ARG A 35 20.47 -14.57 -11.22
N VAL A 36 19.65 -13.80 -10.52
CA VAL A 36 18.20 -14.02 -10.44
C VAL A 36 17.44 -12.94 -11.20
N LEU A 37 16.46 -13.35 -12.00
CA LEU A 37 15.46 -12.45 -12.58
C LEU A 37 14.06 -12.80 -12.10
N LEU A 38 13.38 -11.85 -11.48
CA LEU A 38 11.96 -11.93 -11.19
C LEU A 38 11.16 -11.21 -12.28
N MET A 39 10.22 -11.93 -12.88
CA MET A 39 9.29 -11.42 -13.89
C MET A 39 7.91 -11.21 -13.29
N GLU A 40 7.35 -10.02 -13.49
CA GLU A 40 5.98 -9.69 -13.08
C GLU A 40 5.24 -9.02 -14.23
N LYS A 41 3.98 -9.40 -14.46
CA LYS A 41 3.20 -8.91 -15.60
C LYS A 41 2.54 -7.56 -15.37
N GLU A 42 2.22 -7.21 -14.11
CA GLU A 42 1.45 -6.00 -13.81
C GLU A 42 2.08 -5.17 -12.68
N LYS A 43 2.08 -5.72 -11.46
CA LYS A 43 2.57 -5.00 -10.28
C LYS A 43 3.13 -5.95 -9.25
N ILE A 44 4.31 -5.62 -8.74
CA ILE A 44 4.95 -6.37 -7.65
C ILE A 44 4.07 -6.37 -6.40
N GLY A 45 4.01 -7.53 -5.77
CA GLY A 45 3.31 -7.82 -4.52
C GLY A 45 2.15 -8.80 -4.71
N GLY A 46 1.59 -8.93 -5.92
CA GLY A 46 0.46 -9.82 -6.17
C GLY A 46 -0.80 -9.44 -5.38
N GLN A 47 -1.63 -10.43 -5.04
CA GLN A 47 -2.97 -10.18 -4.47
C GLN A 47 -2.98 -9.45 -3.14
N ILE A 48 -2.00 -9.72 -2.28
CA ILE A 48 -1.94 -9.12 -0.94
C ILE A 48 -1.94 -7.58 -1.00
N THR A 49 -1.53 -6.97 -2.12
CA THR A 49 -1.51 -5.50 -2.30
C THR A 49 -2.89 -4.85 -2.28
N ILE A 50 -3.97 -5.64 -2.38
CA ILE A 50 -5.36 -5.16 -2.23
C ILE A 50 -5.76 -5.07 -0.76
N THR A 51 -5.05 -5.76 0.14
CA THR A 51 -5.32 -5.81 1.57
C THR A 51 -4.74 -4.57 2.25
N SER A 52 -5.59 -3.80 2.91
CA SER A 52 -5.21 -2.58 3.64
C SER A 52 -4.47 -2.85 4.94
N GLU A 53 -4.75 -3.99 5.58
CA GLU A 53 -4.23 -4.31 6.90
C GLU A 53 -3.95 -5.81 7.05
N ILE A 54 -2.77 -6.12 7.58
CA ILE A 54 -2.24 -7.46 7.85
C ILE A 54 -1.81 -7.47 9.30
N VAL A 55 -2.33 -8.45 10.02
CA VAL A 55 -2.05 -8.67 11.46
C VAL A 55 -1.61 -10.11 11.75
N ASN A 56 -1.49 -10.95 10.72
CA ASN A 56 -1.28 -12.39 10.83
C ASN A 56 0.06 -12.87 10.23
N TYR A 57 1.00 -11.96 9.97
CA TYR A 57 2.35 -12.29 9.48
C TYR A 57 3.36 -12.20 10.63
N PRO A 58 3.88 -13.33 11.15
CA PRO A 58 4.77 -13.34 12.31
C PRO A 58 6.02 -12.46 12.12
N GLY A 59 6.38 -11.71 13.16
CA GLY A 59 7.47 -10.74 13.13
C GLY A 59 7.06 -9.35 12.63
N VAL A 60 5.83 -9.18 12.14
CA VAL A 60 5.26 -7.89 11.75
C VAL A 60 3.90 -7.74 12.44
N GLU A 61 3.83 -6.92 13.48
CA GLU A 61 2.62 -6.77 14.33
C GLU A 61 1.42 -6.24 13.53
N ARG A 62 1.63 -5.20 12.73
CA ARG A 62 0.61 -4.61 11.84
C ARG A 62 1.28 -3.93 10.65
N THR A 63 0.78 -4.17 9.44
CA THR A 63 1.27 -3.54 8.20
C THR A 63 0.19 -3.58 7.12
N SER A 64 0.38 -2.92 5.99
CA SER A 64 -0.44 -3.15 4.79
C SER A 64 0.21 -4.17 3.85
N GLY A 65 -0.58 -4.79 2.96
CA GLY A 65 0.00 -5.71 1.98
C GLY A 65 0.93 -5.05 0.97
N LYS A 66 0.76 -3.75 0.73
CA LYS A 66 1.69 -2.95 -0.10
C LYS A 66 3.03 -2.77 0.61
N GLU A 67 3.02 -2.39 1.88
CA GLU A 67 4.26 -2.19 2.66
C GLU A 67 5.02 -3.50 2.85
N LEU A 68 4.33 -4.58 3.24
CA LEU A 68 4.96 -5.87 3.45
C LEU A 68 5.68 -6.38 2.20
N THR A 69 5.01 -6.31 1.04
CA THR A 69 5.62 -6.76 -0.22
C THR A 69 6.65 -5.78 -0.78
N HIS A 70 6.52 -4.49 -0.46
CA HIS A 70 7.56 -3.52 -0.78
C HIS A 70 8.85 -3.85 -0.01
N SER A 71 8.77 -4.10 1.29
CA SER A 71 9.92 -4.53 2.10
C SER A 71 10.54 -5.83 1.56
N MET A 72 9.73 -6.84 1.22
CA MET A 72 10.23 -8.08 0.60
C MET A 72 10.95 -7.82 -0.74
N LYS A 73 10.42 -6.90 -1.56
CA LYS A 73 11.05 -6.49 -2.83
C LYS A 73 12.39 -5.81 -2.58
N GLU A 74 12.45 -4.86 -1.65
CA GLU A 74 13.69 -4.16 -1.30
C GLU A 74 14.75 -5.12 -0.79
N GLN A 75 14.36 -6.11 0.02
CA GLN A 75 15.26 -7.18 0.46
C GLN A 75 15.82 -7.99 -0.72
N ALA A 76 14.96 -8.43 -1.65
CA ALA A 76 15.40 -9.16 -2.84
C ALA A 76 16.38 -8.32 -3.70
N GLN A 77 16.07 -7.04 -3.92
CA GLN A 77 16.91 -6.12 -4.68
C GLN A 77 18.25 -5.84 -3.97
N ALA A 78 18.25 -5.67 -2.65
CA ALA A 78 19.47 -5.47 -1.87
C ALA A 78 20.44 -6.65 -1.97
N PHE A 79 19.93 -7.87 -2.13
CA PHE A 79 20.75 -9.05 -2.40
C PHE A 79 21.15 -9.23 -3.87
N GLY A 80 20.70 -8.35 -4.79
CA GLY A 80 21.07 -8.35 -6.20
C GLY A 80 20.09 -9.07 -7.13
N ALA A 81 18.84 -9.31 -6.71
CA ALA A 81 17.81 -9.82 -7.62
C ALA A 81 17.40 -8.74 -8.63
N GLU A 82 17.36 -9.11 -9.91
CA GLU A 82 16.86 -8.28 -11.00
C GLU A 82 15.34 -8.42 -11.15
N PHE A 83 14.69 -7.37 -11.64
CA PHE A 83 13.24 -7.35 -11.85
C PHE A 83 12.91 -6.84 -13.24
N VAL A 84 11.97 -7.50 -13.92
CA VAL A 84 11.42 -7.03 -15.20
C VAL A 84 9.91 -7.08 -15.19
N MET A 85 9.31 -6.05 -15.77
CA MET A 85 7.87 -6.01 -16.03
C MET A 85 7.60 -6.67 -17.39
N ALA A 86 7.27 -7.97 -17.37
CA ALA A 86 7.00 -8.75 -18.56
C ALA A 86 6.05 -9.91 -18.22
N GLU A 87 5.04 -10.12 -19.06
CA GLU A 87 4.20 -11.31 -19.01
C GLU A 87 4.89 -12.47 -19.74
N VAL A 88 5.01 -13.62 -19.05
CA VAL A 88 5.42 -14.89 -19.65
C VAL A 88 4.19 -15.52 -20.30
N LEU A 89 4.30 -15.76 -21.61
CA LEU A 89 3.23 -16.29 -22.44
C LEU A 89 3.38 -17.80 -22.66
N ASP A 90 4.62 -18.28 -22.74
CA ASP A 90 4.94 -19.69 -22.95
C ASP A 90 6.35 -20.07 -22.47
N MET A 91 6.67 -21.36 -22.37
CA MET A 91 8.00 -21.86 -21.95
C MET A 91 8.43 -23.16 -22.64
N ASP A 92 9.70 -23.31 -22.96
CA ASP A 92 10.29 -24.58 -23.40
C ASP A 92 11.11 -25.20 -22.27
N LEU A 93 10.67 -26.38 -21.80
CA LEU A 93 11.13 -26.95 -20.53
C LEU A 93 11.91 -28.27 -20.66
N ASP A 94 11.96 -28.87 -21.85
CA ASP A 94 12.53 -30.21 -22.06
C ASP A 94 14.08 -30.21 -22.06
N GLN A 95 14.70 -29.09 -22.43
CA GLN A 95 16.15 -28.94 -22.42
C GLN A 95 16.71 -28.52 -21.05
N ASP A 96 18.04 -28.63 -20.86
CA ASP A 96 18.71 -28.20 -19.63
C ASP A 96 18.54 -26.69 -19.36
N ILE A 97 18.70 -25.85 -20.40
CA ILE A 97 18.49 -24.40 -20.31
C ILE A 97 17.06 -24.07 -20.73
N LYS A 98 16.22 -23.73 -19.76
CA LYS A 98 14.81 -23.38 -19.98
C LYS A 98 14.71 -22.09 -20.77
N VAL A 99 13.71 -21.99 -21.65
CA VAL A 99 13.42 -20.78 -22.42
C VAL A 99 12.04 -20.27 -22.02
N LEU A 100 11.94 -18.98 -21.72
CA LEU A 100 10.69 -18.31 -21.41
C LEU A 100 10.37 -17.30 -22.52
N HIS A 101 9.20 -17.47 -23.13
CA HIS A 101 8.66 -16.59 -24.17
C HIS A 101 7.81 -15.52 -23.52
N THR A 102 8.24 -14.26 -23.63
CA THR A 102 7.59 -13.15 -22.92
C THR A 102 7.22 -12.01 -23.85
N THR A 103 6.40 -11.09 -23.33
CA THR A 103 6.08 -9.81 -23.98
C THR A 103 7.29 -8.88 -24.16
N ALA A 104 8.41 -9.13 -23.48
CA ALA A 104 9.66 -8.37 -23.58
C ALA A 104 10.76 -9.11 -24.36
N GLY A 105 10.44 -10.24 -25.00
CA GLY A 105 11.37 -11.10 -25.71
C GLY A 105 11.62 -12.44 -25.01
N GLU A 106 12.64 -13.15 -25.47
CA GLU A 106 13.01 -14.46 -24.92
C GLU A 106 14.05 -14.32 -23.81
N TYR A 107 13.87 -15.11 -22.75
CA TYR A 107 14.80 -15.21 -21.63
C TYR A 107 15.19 -16.66 -21.41
N LYS A 108 16.43 -16.90 -20.98
CA LYS A 108 16.97 -18.24 -20.74
C LYS A 108 17.31 -18.41 -19.26
N ALA A 109 17.04 -19.59 -18.70
CA ALA A 109 17.27 -19.88 -17.29
C ALA A 109 17.80 -21.29 -17.07
N LEU A 110 18.71 -21.49 -16.11
CA LEU A 110 19.09 -22.84 -15.66
C LEU A 110 18.00 -23.48 -14.78
N GLY A 111 17.23 -22.66 -14.08
CA GLY A 111 16.11 -23.06 -13.25
C GLY A 111 14.93 -22.08 -13.31
N VAL A 112 13.72 -22.58 -13.10
CA VAL A 112 12.50 -21.77 -13.08
C VAL A 112 11.69 -22.01 -11.81
N VAL A 113 11.23 -20.94 -11.17
CA VAL A 113 10.22 -20.99 -10.10
C VAL A 113 8.93 -20.33 -10.58
N LEU A 114 7.84 -21.09 -10.59
CA LEU A 114 6.50 -20.65 -10.96
C LEU A 114 5.75 -20.22 -9.70
N ALA A 115 5.59 -18.91 -9.53
CA ALA A 115 4.95 -18.28 -8.37
C ALA A 115 3.76 -17.40 -8.79
N THR A 116 2.99 -17.85 -9.78
CA THR A 116 1.93 -17.05 -10.43
C THR A 116 0.67 -16.86 -9.60
N GLY A 117 0.53 -17.56 -8.47
CA GLY A 117 -0.61 -17.43 -7.55
C GLY A 117 -1.95 -17.95 -8.10
N ALA A 118 -3.05 -17.62 -7.42
CA ALA A 118 -4.40 -18.05 -7.77
C ALA A 118 -5.44 -17.00 -7.38
N ASN A 119 -6.35 -16.61 -8.26
CA ASN A 119 -7.33 -15.54 -8.02
C ASN A 119 -8.66 -16.06 -7.47
N PRO A 120 -9.35 -15.33 -6.56
CA PRO A 120 -10.70 -15.70 -6.17
C PRO A 120 -11.65 -15.59 -7.37
N ARG A 121 -12.60 -16.52 -7.47
CA ARG A 121 -13.67 -16.47 -8.47
C ARG A 121 -14.61 -15.31 -8.13
N LYS A 122 -14.67 -14.33 -9.04
CA LYS A 122 -15.63 -13.23 -8.97
C LYS A 122 -17.00 -13.70 -9.44
N LEU A 123 -18.05 -13.26 -8.77
CA LEU A 123 -19.43 -13.60 -9.11
C LEU A 123 -20.04 -12.67 -10.16
N GLY A 124 -19.55 -11.43 -10.25
CA GLY A 124 -19.99 -10.41 -11.19
C GLY A 124 -21.22 -9.62 -10.75
N PHE A 125 -21.62 -9.68 -9.48
CA PHE A 125 -22.75 -8.89 -8.99
C PHE A 125 -22.40 -7.40 -8.94
N LYS A 126 -23.41 -6.53 -9.09
CA LYS A 126 -23.19 -5.08 -9.10
C LYS A 126 -22.66 -4.63 -7.73
N GLY A 127 -21.56 -3.90 -7.73
CA GLY A 127 -20.87 -3.45 -6.52
C GLY A 127 -19.77 -4.39 -6.01
N GLU A 128 -19.62 -5.61 -6.53
CA GLU A 128 -18.57 -6.55 -6.09
C GLU A 128 -17.17 -5.93 -6.16
N LYS A 129 -16.81 -5.34 -7.31
CA LYS A 129 -15.51 -4.69 -7.52
C LYS A 129 -15.40 -3.37 -6.76
N GLU A 130 -16.49 -2.62 -6.67
CA GLU A 130 -16.51 -1.30 -6.04
C GLU A 130 -16.28 -1.41 -4.53
N PHE A 131 -16.96 -2.35 -3.87
CA PHE A 131 -16.87 -2.53 -2.42
C PHE A 131 -15.82 -3.54 -1.97
N GLN A 132 -14.93 -3.98 -2.86
CA GLN A 132 -13.79 -4.83 -2.51
C GLN A 132 -12.90 -4.10 -1.49
N GLY A 133 -12.67 -4.74 -0.32
CA GLY A 133 -11.95 -4.13 0.81
C GLY A 133 -12.75 -3.06 1.58
N ARG A 134 -14.02 -2.84 1.22
CA ARG A 134 -14.95 -1.88 1.82
C ARG A 134 -16.29 -2.54 2.19
N GLY A 135 -16.22 -3.79 2.63
CA GLY A 135 -17.38 -4.61 2.97
C GLY A 135 -17.53 -5.86 2.10
N VAL A 136 -16.90 -5.93 0.91
CA VAL A 136 -16.76 -7.18 0.15
C VAL A 136 -15.34 -7.74 0.33
N ALA A 137 -15.26 -8.99 0.79
CA ALA A 137 -14.02 -9.68 1.12
C ALA A 137 -13.97 -11.10 0.53
N TYR A 138 -12.77 -11.66 0.43
CA TYR A 138 -12.53 -13.01 -0.11
C TYR A 138 -11.70 -13.90 0.84
N CYS A 139 -11.32 -13.37 2.01
CA CYS A 139 -10.51 -14.07 3.01
C CYS A 139 -11.08 -13.81 4.42
N ALA A 140 -11.76 -14.79 5.00
CA ALA A 140 -12.31 -14.64 6.35
C ALA A 140 -11.22 -14.55 7.43
N THR A 141 -10.12 -15.30 7.29
CA THR A 141 -8.99 -15.25 8.23
C THR A 141 -8.23 -13.93 8.19
N CYS A 142 -8.27 -13.20 7.08
CA CYS A 142 -7.64 -11.91 6.91
C CYS A 142 -8.55 -10.78 7.42
N ASP A 143 -9.82 -10.79 6.99
CA ASP A 143 -10.70 -9.63 7.14
C ASP A 143 -11.74 -9.80 8.27
N GLY A 144 -11.90 -11.01 8.82
CA GLY A 144 -12.99 -11.34 9.75
C GLY A 144 -13.01 -10.50 11.03
N GLU A 145 -11.84 -10.14 11.56
CA GLU A 145 -11.72 -9.32 12.76
C GLU A 145 -12.33 -7.91 12.58
N PHE A 146 -12.28 -7.34 11.37
CA PHE A 146 -12.86 -6.03 11.07
C PHE A 146 -14.39 -6.01 11.12
N PHE A 147 -15.04 -7.17 11.11
CA PHE A 147 -16.49 -7.32 11.20
C PHE A 147 -16.95 -7.78 12.59
N THR A 148 -16.11 -7.56 13.61
CA THR A 148 -16.47 -7.89 15.00
C THR A 148 -17.75 -7.17 15.43
N GLY A 149 -18.74 -7.96 15.86
CA GLY A 149 -20.06 -7.46 16.28
C GLY A 149 -21.00 -7.06 15.13
N MET A 150 -20.59 -7.20 13.87
CA MET A 150 -21.39 -6.88 12.69
C MET A 150 -22.14 -8.11 12.16
N GLU A 151 -23.07 -7.89 11.23
CA GLU A 151 -23.65 -8.97 10.42
C GLU A 151 -22.72 -9.27 9.24
N VAL A 152 -22.68 -10.54 8.84
CA VAL A 152 -21.86 -11.01 7.73
C VAL A 152 -22.67 -11.94 6.83
N PHE A 153 -22.58 -11.73 5.52
CA PHE A 153 -23.09 -12.63 4.49
C PHE A 153 -21.94 -13.43 3.90
N VAL A 154 -22.11 -14.75 3.80
CA VAL A 154 -21.13 -15.65 3.21
C VAL A 154 -21.73 -16.23 1.94
N ILE A 155 -21.17 -15.89 0.78
CA ILE A 155 -21.68 -16.31 -0.52
C ILE A 155 -20.93 -17.57 -0.97
N GLY A 156 -21.64 -18.70 -0.98
CA GLY A 156 -21.09 -20.00 -1.39
C GLY A 156 -21.71 -21.17 -0.63
N GLY A 157 -21.70 -22.34 -1.25
CA GLY A 157 -22.20 -23.59 -0.66
C GLY A 157 -21.18 -24.73 -0.61
N GLY A 158 -19.91 -24.44 -0.95
CA GLY A 158 -18.83 -25.41 -0.92
C GLY A 158 -18.13 -25.49 0.43
N PHE A 159 -17.11 -26.36 0.51
CA PHE A 159 -16.36 -26.61 1.75
C PHE A 159 -15.81 -25.32 2.37
N ALA A 160 -15.17 -24.46 1.57
CA ALA A 160 -14.62 -23.19 2.04
C ALA A 160 -15.69 -22.26 2.64
N ALA A 161 -16.86 -22.14 2.00
CA ALA A 161 -17.93 -21.27 2.51
C ALA A 161 -18.46 -21.74 3.87
N VAL A 162 -18.52 -23.05 4.08
CA VAL A 162 -18.98 -23.66 5.34
C VAL A 162 -17.95 -23.46 6.46
N GLU A 163 -16.68 -23.83 6.24
CA GLU A 163 -15.61 -23.68 7.23
C GLU A 163 -15.36 -22.22 7.60
N GLU A 164 -15.24 -21.36 6.59
CA GLU A 164 -14.98 -19.92 6.80
C GLU A 164 -16.21 -19.22 7.40
N GLY A 165 -17.42 -19.67 7.06
CA GLY A 165 -18.65 -19.19 7.68
C GLY A 165 -18.73 -19.51 9.17
N ILE A 166 -18.33 -20.72 9.57
CA ILE A 166 -18.20 -21.11 10.98
C ILE A 166 -17.09 -20.29 11.66
N PHE A 167 -15.94 -20.11 11.00
CA PHE A 167 -14.86 -19.29 11.55
C PHE A 167 -15.30 -17.85 11.84
N LEU A 168 -16.07 -17.24 10.94
CA LEU A 168 -16.56 -15.87 11.07
C LEU A 168 -17.49 -15.67 12.28
N THR A 169 -18.13 -16.71 12.82
CA THR A 169 -19.00 -16.59 14.01
C THR A 169 -18.24 -16.20 15.28
N ARG A 170 -16.91 -16.34 15.27
CA ARG A 170 -16.02 -15.87 16.33
C ARG A 170 -16.01 -14.35 16.45
N TYR A 171 -16.21 -13.63 15.35
CA TYR A 171 -16.18 -12.17 15.27
C TYR A 171 -17.58 -11.60 15.05
N ALA A 172 -18.30 -12.12 14.06
CA ALA A 172 -19.61 -11.62 13.65
C ALA A 172 -20.69 -11.87 14.71
N ARG A 173 -21.64 -10.93 14.78
CA ARG A 173 -22.87 -11.09 15.58
C ARG A 173 -23.77 -12.17 14.99
N LYS A 174 -23.89 -12.19 13.66
CA LYS A 174 -24.69 -13.14 12.89
C LYS A 174 -24.04 -13.39 11.54
N VAL A 175 -24.03 -14.64 11.10
CA VAL A 175 -23.52 -15.04 9.78
C VAL A 175 -24.68 -15.62 8.97
N THR A 176 -24.88 -15.13 7.75
CA THR A 176 -25.90 -15.65 6.82
C THR A 176 -25.22 -16.28 5.61
N LEU A 177 -25.26 -17.60 5.49
CA LEU A 177 -24.79 -18.30 4.29
C LEU A 177 -25.82 -18.17 3.18
N VAL A 178 -25.40 -17.66 2.03
CA VAL A 178 -26.18 -17.53 0.81
C VAL A 178 -25.72 -18.61 -0.17
N VAL A 179 -26.56 -19.62 -0.35
CA VAL A 179 -26.27 -20.81 -1.15
C VAL A 179 -27.17 -20.81 -2.38
N ARG A 180 -26.55 -20.83 -3.56
CA ARG A 180 -27.28 -20.77 -4.84
C ARG A 180 -28.11 -22.03 -5.11
N GLY A 181 -27.64 -23.19 -4.65
CA GLY A 181 -28.32 -24.48 -4.75
C GLY A 181 -29.30 -24.74 -3.60
N ASP A 182 -29.94 -25.90 -3.63
CA ASP A 182 -30.86 -26.36 -2.58
C ASP A 182 -30.20 -27.16 -1.46
N ASP A 183 -28.91 -27.48 -1.60
CA ASP A 183 -28.08 -28.09 -0.57
C ASP A 183 -26.63 -27.59 -0.70
N PHE A 184 -25.80 -27.91 0.30
CA PHE A 184 -24.36 -27.72 0.26
C PHE A 184 -23.69 -28.72 -0.70
N THR A 185 -22.61 -28.31 -1.34
CA THR A 185 -21.82 -29.18 -2.24
C THR A 185 -20.66 -29.88 -1.52
N CYS A 186 -20.48 -29.63 -0.22
CA CYS A 186 -19.44 -30.27 0.61
C CYS A 186 -19.95 -31.54 1.31
N ALA A 187 -19.04 -32.27 1.96
CA ALA A 187 -19.40 -33.45 2.74
C ALA A 187 -20.41 -33.11 3.86
N ARG A 188 -21.40 -33.99 4.07
CA ARG A 188 -22.48 -33.80 5.06
C ARG A 188 -21.96 -33.56 6.47
N THR A 189 -20.88 -34.23 6.86
CA THR A 189 -20.24 -34.07 8.17
C THR A 189 -19.79 -32.64 8.45
N VAL A 190 -19.45 -31.89 7.41
CA VAL A 190 -19.05 -30.47 7.49
C VAL A 190 -20.29 -29.58 7.45
N ALA A 191 -21.20 -29.82 6.50
CA ALA A 191 -22.44 -29.06 6.36
C ALA A 191 -23.35 -29.13 7.61
N ASP A 192 -23.38 -30.28 8.31
CA ASP A 192 -24.18 -30.44 9.53
C ASP A 192 -23.62 -29.65 10.73
N GLN A 193 -22.38 -29.15 10.65
CA GLN A 193 -21.83 -28.24 11.68
C GLN A 193 -22.50 -26.87 11.61
N VAL A 194 -22.75 -26.35 10.41
CA VAL A 194 -23.49 -25.10 10.20
C VAL A 194 -24.88 -25.16 10.83
N LYS A 195 -25.57 -26.31 10.74
CA LYS A 195 -26.91 -26.50 11.32
C LYS A 195 -26.91 -26.50 12.86
N LYS A 196 -25.76 -26.71 13.49
CA LYS A 196 -25.61 -26.73 14.96
C LYS A 196 -25.17 -25.38 15.52
N GLU A 197 -24.85 -24.42 14.66
CA GLU A 197 -24.31 -23.13 15.05
C GLU A 197 -25.42 -22.08 15.12
N ASP A 198 -25.75 -21.62 16.33
CA ASP A 198 -26.89 -20.73 16.58
C ASP A 198 -26.73 -19.35 15.94
N LYS A 199 -25.49 -18.92 15.65
CA LYS A 199 -25.20 -17.66 14.98
C LYS A 199 -25.34 -17.71 13.46
N ILE A 200 -25.54 -18.90 12.89
CA ILE A 200 -25.59 -19.10 11.44
C ILE A 200 -27.02 -19.29 10.96
N GLU A 201 -27.40 -18.49 9.97
CA GLU A 201 -28.60 -18.69 9.16
C GLU A 201 -28.20 -19.13 7.74
N VAL A 202 -28.97 -20.03 7.13
CA VAL A 202 -28.72 -20.47 5.74
C VAL A 202 -29.89 -20.08 4.84
N LYS A 203 -29.58 -19.38 3.75
CA LYS A 203 -30.50 -19.03 2.66
C LYS A 203 -30.15 -19.86 1.42
N PHE A 204 -30.83 -21.00 1.28
CA PHE A 204 -30.74 -21.83 0.07
C PHE A 204 -31.46 -21.19 -1.12
N ASN A 205 -31.13 -21.69 -2.31
CA ASN A 205 -31.66 -21.22 -3.59
C ASN A 205 -31.54 -19.70 -3.75
N THR A 206 -30.55 -19.06 -3.13
CA THR A 206 -30.47 -17.60 -3.07
C THR A 206 -29.17 -17.13 -3.70
N GLU A 207 -29.22 -16.03 -4.44
CA GLU A 207 -28.05 -15.36 -4.98
C GLU A 207 -28.08 -13.86 -4.66
N ILE A 208 -26.89 -13.26 -4.63
CA ILE A 208 -26.73 -11.81 -4.50
C ILE A 208 -26.84 -11.15 -5.88
N LEU A 209 -27.62 -10.07 -5.96
CA LEU A 209 -27.81 -9.28 -7.18
C LEU A 209 -26.95 -8.02 -7.18
N GLU A 210 -26.94 -7.31 -6.06
CA GLU A 210 -26.12 -6.10 -5.89
C GLU A 210 -25.75 -5.85 -4.42
N ALA A 211 -24.65 -5.13 -4.22
CA ALA A 211 -24.26 -4.52 -2.96
C ALA A 211 -23.91 -3.05 -3.21
N GLY A 212 -24.23 -2.17 -2.26
CA GLY A 212 -24.01 -0.75 -2.40
C GLY A 212 -23.88 -0.01 -1.07
N GLY A 213 -23.46 1.26 -1.14
CA GLY A 213 -23.25 2.15 -0.01
C GLY A 213 -22.36 3.33 -0.38
N GLU A 214 -22.05 4.22 0.57
CA GLU A 214 -21.23 5.40 0.30
C GLU A 214 -19.73 5.13 0.54
N HIS A 215 -19.38 4.69 1.75
CA HIS A 215 -17.99 4.40 2.15
C HIS A 215 -17.72 2.91 2.34
N MET A 216 -18.72 2.19 2.83
CA MET A 216 -18.73 0.75 3.02
C MET A 216 -20.08 0.20 2.56
N VAL A 217 -20.18 -1.12 2.38
CA VAL A 217 -21.45 -1.77 2.08
C VAL A 217 -22.48 -1.43 3.17
N SER A 218 -23.57 -0.77 2.76
CA SER A 218 -24.68 -0.40 3.61
C SER A 218 -26.00 -1.02 3.17
N TYR A 219 -26.08 -1.59 1.95
CA TYR A 219 -27.19 -2.43 1.53
C TYR A 219 -26.76 -3.54 0.57
N ALA A 220 -27.53 -4.63 0.53
CA ALA A 220 -27.34 -5.73 -0.41
C ALA A 220 -28.70 -6.33 -0.79
N ARG A 221 -28.91 -6.57 -2.09
CA ARG A 221 -30.13 -7.17 -2.62
C ARG A 221 -29.86 -8.59 -3.06
N PHE A 222 -30.78 -9.48 -2.71
CA PHE A 222 -30.70 -10.90 -2.99
C PHE A 222 -31.98 -11.37 -3.68
N ARG A 223 -31.89 -12.51 -4.36
CA ARG A 223 -33.02 -13.16 -5.02
C ARG A 223 -33.06 -14.65 -4.70
N ASN A 224 -34.24 -15.15 -4.36
CA ASN A 224 -34.49 -16.57 -4.34
C ASN A 224 -34.77 -17.07 -5.77
N ASN A 225 -33.89 -17.92 -6.29
CA ASN A 225 -33.92 -18.47 -7.64
C ASN A 225 -35.07 -19.44 -7.91
N ARG A 226 -35.73 -19.97 -6.87
CA ARG A 226 -36.91 -20.83 -7.02
C ARG A 226 -38.21 -20.03 -7.04
N THR A 227 -38.34 -19.05 -6.15
CA THR A 227 -39.60 -18.29 -5.99
C THR A 227 -39.62 -17.00 -6.81
N GLY A 228 -38.44 -16.48 -7.19
CA GLY A 228 -38.29 -15.17 -7.81
C GLY A 228 -38.38 -14.00 -6.81
N GLU A 229 -38.58 -14.28 -5.52
CA GLU A 229 -38.70 -13.25 -4.48
C GLU A 229 -37.35 -12.56 -4.26
N GLU A 230 -37.38 -11.23 -4.26
CA GLU A 230 -36.23 -10.38 -3.97
C GLU A 230 -36.37 -9.73 -2.60
N TRP A 231 -35.25 -9.57 -1.91
CA TRP A 231 -35.20 -8.89 -0.63
C TRP A 231 -33.90 -8.10 -0.49
N THR A 232 -33.97 -7.02 0.29
CA THR A 232 -32.83 -6.14 0.56
C THR A 232 -32.48 -6.21 2.03
N HIS A 233 -31.20 -6.39 2.34
CA HIS A 233 -30.65 -6.12 3.66
C HIS A 233 -30.10 -4.70 3.68
N GLU A 234 -30.44 -3.94 4.71
CA GLU A 234 -29.90 -2.61 4.97
C GLU A 234 -29.16 -2.63 6.31
N ALA A 235 -28.06 -1.88 6.36
CA ALA A 235 -27.25 -1.74 7.57
C ALA A 235 -28.07 -1.10 8.70
N GLY A 236 -27.94 -1.64 9.91
CA GLY A 236 -28.56 -1.07 11.10
C GLY A 236 -27.77 0.12 11.68
N GLU A 237 -28.18 0.58 12.87
CA GLU A 237 -27.57 1.73 13.56
C GLU A 237 -26.05 1.61 13.83
N ASN A 238 -25.50 0.40 13.76
CA ASN A 238 -24.09 0.10 14.08
C ASN A 238 -23.11 0.28 12.91
N GLY A 239 -23.55 0.83 11.77
CA GLY A 239 -22.76 0.86 10.54
C GLY A 239 -22.87 -0.45 9.75
N GLY A 240 -22.18 -0.51 8.60
CA GLY A 240 -22.39 -1.52 7.55
C GLY A 240 -22.15 -2.99 7.93
N PHE A 241 -22.05 -3.85 6.91
CA PHE A 241 -21.92 -5.30 7.10
C PHE A 241 -20.92 -5.92 6.12
N GLY A 242 -20.52 -7.17 6.39
CA GLY A 242 -19.56 -7.90 5.55
C GLY A 242 -20.23 -8.80 4.53
N ILE A 243 -19.63 -8.94 3.36
CA ILE A 243 -19.98 -9.90 2.31
C ILE A 243 -18.71 -10.66 1.93
N PHE A 244 -18.62 -11.93 2.31
CA PHE A 244 -17.49 -12.79 2.03
C PHE A 244 -17.82 -13.75 0.90
N VAL A 245 -17.08 -13.68 -0.20
CA VAL A 245 -17.34 -14.48 -1.40
C VAL A 245 -16.42 -15.69 -1.44
N PHE A 246 -16.98 -16.89 -1.28
CA PHE A 246 -16.28 -18.17 -1.35
C PHE A 246 -16.81 -19.03 -2.49
N ALA A 247 -16.68 -18.51 -3.71
CA ALA A 247 -17.00 -19.22 -4.94
C ALA A 247 -15.86 -20.13 -5.45
N GLY A 248 -14.75 -20.21 -4.70
CA GLY A 248 -13.53 -20.93 -5.07
C GLY A 248 -12.46 -20.01 -5.65
N TYR A 249 -11.30 -20.60 -5.95
CA TYR A 249 -10.14 -19.91 -6.53
C TYR A 249 -9.80 -20.51 -7.91
N VAL A 250 -9.10 -19.74 -8.73
CA VAL A 250 -8.59 -20.14 -10.05
C VAL A 250 -7.08 -19.94 -10.05
N PRO A 251 -6.28 -21.02 -10.06
CA PRO A 251 -4.84 -20.92 -10.20
C PRO A 251 -4.45 -20.34 -11.56
N ASN A 252 -3.38 -19.54 -11.59
CA ASN A 252 -2.91 -18.88 -12.80
C ASN A 252 -2.02 -19.81 -13.64
N THR A 253 -2.60 -20.94 -14.06
CA THR A 253 -1.94 -22.07 -14.76
C THR A 253 -2.46 -22.32 -16.17
N ALA A 254 -3.46 -21.56 -16.65
CA ALA A 254 -4.07 -21.77 -17.97
C ALA A 254 -3.05 -21.78 -19.12
N TRP A 255 -2.01 -20.94 -19.03
CA TRP A 255 -0.93 -20.83 -20.01
C TRP A 255 0.16 -21.92 -19.87
N ILE A 256 0.12 -22.69 -18.78
CA ILE A 256 1.06 -23.78 -18.47
C ILE A 256 0.47 -25.15 -18.88
N SER A 257 -0.84 -25.18 -19.15
CA SER A 257 -1.58 -26.41 -19.44
C SER A 257 -0.96 -27.18 -20.60
N GLY A 258 -0.68 -28.47 -20.37
CA GLY A 258 -0.02 -29.36 -21.34
C GLY A 258 1.50 -29.45 -21.21
N LYS A 259 2.16 -28.53 -20.48
CA LYS A 259 3.61 -28.56 -20.23
C LYS A 259 3.97 -29.08 -18.84
N LEU A 260 3.13 -28.82 -17.84
CA LEU A 260 3.26 -29.34 -16.48
C LEU A 260 1.98 -30.01 -16.01
N VAL A 261 2.12 -30.96 -15.11
CA VAL A 261 0.98 -31.67 -14.49
C VAL A 261 0.25 -30.72 -13.54
N CYS A 262 -1.05 -30.54 -13.79
CA CYS A 262 -1.98 -29.87 -12.90
C CYS A 262 -3.07 -30.86 -12.45
N ASP A 263 -3.69 -30.62 -11.30
CA ASP A 263 -4.84 -31.41 -10.86
C ASP A 263 -6.12 -31.05 -11.64
N GLU A 264 -7.23 -31.73 -11.31
CA GLU A 264 -8.54 -31.50 -11.94
C GLU A 264 -9.08 -30.07 -11.73
N GLN A 265 -8.59 -29.36 -10.70
CA GLN A 265 -8.96 -27.98 -10.40
C GLN A 265 -8.00 -26.96 -11.04
N GLY A 266 -6.95 -27.44 -11.71
CA GLY A 266 -5.94 -26.65 -12.40
C GLY A 266 -4.75 -26.23 -11.53
N TYR A 267 -4.64 -26.69 -10.28
CA TYR A 267 -3.49 -26.35 -9.44
C TYR A 267 -2.25 -27.12 -9.88
N LEU A 268 -1.10 -26.47 -9.83
CA LEU A 268 0.18 -27.06 -10.17
C LEU A 268 0.54 -28.18 -9.17
N VAL A 269 0.80 -29.38 -9.67
CA VAL A 269 1.20 -30.51 -8.83
C VAL A 269 2.69 -30.39 -8.52
N THR A 270 3.01 -30.36 -7.22
CA THR A 270 4.38 -30.34 -6.72
C THR A 270 4.61 -31.38 -5.63
N ASP A 271 5.84 -31.85 -5.48
CA ASP A 271 6.24 -32.65 -4.32
C ASP A 271 6.52 -31.78 -3.07
N SER A 272 6.96 -32.39 -1.98
CA SER A 272 7.29 -31.70 -0.73
C SER A 272 8.49 -30.74 -0.84
N SER A 273 9.32 -30.90 -1.87
CA SER A 273 10.43 -30.01 -2.21
C SER A 273 10.03 -28.95 -3.23
N GLN A 274 8.72 -28.80 -3.48
CA GLN A 274 8.15 -27.87 -4.47
C GLN A 274 8.51 -28.19 -5.93
N LYS A 275 9.03 -29.39 -6.21
CA LYS A 275 9.42 -29.79 -7.57
C LYS A 275 8.18 -30.17 -8.38
N THR A 276 8.10 -29.73 -9.63
CA THR A 276 7.01 -30.06 -10.56
C THR A 276 7.29 -31.35 -11.34
N SER A 277 6.44 -31.66 -12.32
CA SER A 277 6.68 -32.75 -13.27
C SER A 277 7.88 -32.54 -14.21
N ALA A 278 8.39 -31.32 -14.35
CA ALA A 278 9.58 -31.03 -15.17
C ALA A 278 10.82 -30.80 -14.31
N GLU A 279 11.95 -31.35 -14.72
CA GLU A 279 13.22 -31.15 -14.03
C GLU A 279 13.72 -29.71 -14.18
N GLY A 280 14.20 -29.11 -13.08
CA GLY A 280 14.62 -27.71 -13.03
C GLY A 280 13.47 -26.71 -12.92
N VAL A 281 12.23 -27.19 -12.78
CA VAL A 281 11.03 -26.33 -12.65
C VAL A 281 10.31 -26.63 -11.34
N TYR A 282 10.12 -25.57 -10.55
CA TYR A 282 9.52 -25.61 -9.22
C TYR A 282 8.29 -24.71 -9.16
N GLY A 283 7.33 -25.04 -8.31
CA GLY A 283 6.12 -24.24 -8.08
C GLY A 283 6.08 -23.71 -6.66
N ALA A 284 5.64 -22.47 -6.43
CA ALA A 284 5.54 -21.92 -5.08
C ALA A 284 4.32 -21.01 -4.90
N GLY A 285 3.80 -20.95 -3.68
CA GLY A 285 2.65 -20.10 -3.38
C GLY A 285 1.34 -20.69 -3.90
N ASP A 286 0.31 -19.85 -4.03
CA ASP A 286 -1.07 -20.32 -4.18
C ASP A 286 -1.38 -20.97 -5.54
N VAL A 287 -0.41 -21.01 -6.45
CA VAL A 287 -0.49 -21.81 -7.68
C VAL A 287 -0.44 -23.32 -7.39
N CYS A 288 0.16 -23.73 -6.27
CA CYS A 288 0.32 -25.13 -5.87
C CYS A 288 -0.87 -25.64 -5.04
N ILE A 289 -1.02 -26.97 -5.02
CA ILE A 289 -2.02 -27.66 -4.17
C ILE A 289 -1.65 -27.48 -2.70
N LYS A 290 -2.54 -26.83 -1.94
CA LYS A 290 -2.37 -26.67 -0.49
C LYS A 290 -3.70 -26.46 0.23
N ASN A 291 -3.66 -26.75 1.52
CA ASN A 291 -4.78 -26.50 2.42
C ASN A 291 -4.85 -25.01 2.82
N LEU A 292 -3.73 -24.44 3.27
CA LEU A 292 -3.67 -23.08 3.80
C LEU A 292 -3.05 -22.10 2.80
N ARG A 293 -3.86 -21.14 2.33
CA ARG A 293 -3.45 -20.05 1.42
C ARG A 293 -3.25 -18.77 2.23
N GLN A 294 -2.03 -18.52 2.66
CA GLN A 294 -1.65 -17.38 3.49
C GLN A 294 -0.27 -16.87 3.06
N VAL A 295 0.04 -15.63 3.45
CA VAL A 295 1.34 -15.01 3.13
C VAL A 295 2.50 -15.85 3.67
N VAL A 296 2.37 -16.34 4.90
CA VAL A 296 3.40 -17.15 5.56
C VAL A 296 3.64 -18.48 4.83
N THR A 297 2.59 -19.14 4.33
CA THR A 297 2.76 -20.40 3.58
C THR A 297 3.32 -20.12 2.18
N ALA A 298 2.92 -19.03 1.54
CA ALA A 298 3.50 -18.62 0.27
C ALA A 298 5.00 -18.30 0.37
N VAL A 299 5.41 -17.54 1.40
CA VAL A 299 6.82 -17.23 1.68
C VAL A 299 7.61 -18.50 1.96
N SER A 300 7.06 -19.42 2.76
CA SER A 300 7.67 -20.72 3.05
C SER A 300 7.90 -21.54 1.77
N ASP A 301 6.88 -21.67 0.92
CA ASP A 301 7.01 -22.42 -0.34
C ASP A 301 8.06 -21.81 -1.27
N GLY A 302 8.12 -20.47 -1.34
CA GLY A 302 9.15 -19.76 -2.10
C GLY A 302 10.57 -20.11 -1.63
N ALA A 303 10.80 -20.12 -0.32
CA ALA A 303 12.09 -20.48 0.26
C ALA A 303 12.47 -21.95 0.02
N VAL A 304 11.50 -22.87 0.17
CA VAL A 304 11.69 -24.30 -0.11
C VAL A 304 11.99 -24.55 -1.59
N ALA A 305 11.24 -23.90 -2.49
CA ALA A 305 11.45 -24.00 -3.93
C ALA A 305 12.85 -23.51 -4.34
N ALA A 306 13.26 -22.33 -3.87
CA ALA A 306 14.59 -21.78 -4.14
C ALA A 306 15.71 -22.71 -3.65
N THR A 307 15.66 -23.10 -2.38
CA THR A 307 16.69 -23.97 -1.77
C THR A 307 16.78 -25.35 -2.44
N SER A 308 15.64 -25.88 -2.89
CA SER A 308 15.60 -27.17 -3.58
C SER A 308 16.12 -27.05 -5.02
N LEU A 309 15.80 -25.95 -5.70
CA LEU A 309 16.24 -25.65 -7.06
C LEU A 309 17.74 -25.39 -7.15
N GLU A 310 18.35 -24.79 -6.12
CA GLU A 310 19.79 -24.50 -6.04
C GLU A 310 20.65 -25.72 -6.43
N LYS A 311 20.30 -26.92 -5.93
CA LYS A 311 21.03 -28.17 -6.23
C LYS A 311 21.00 -28.51 -7.72
N HIS A 312 19.87 -28.25 -8.38
CA HIS A 312 19.74 -28.48 -9.82
C HIS A 312 20.56 -27.45 -10.60
N VAL A 313 20.44 -26.16 -10.26
CA VAL A 313 21.18 -25.07 -10.93
C VAL A 313 22.69 -25.30 -10.85
N SER A 314 23.21 -25.65 -9.66
CA SER A 314 24.63 -26.01 -9.47
C SER A 314 25.05 -27.19 -10.36
N SER A 315 24.22 -28.23 -10.47
CA SER A 315 24.48 -29.37 -11.35
C SER A 315 24.53 -28.98 -12.83
N ILE A 316 23.66 -28.05 -13.27
CA ILE A 316 23.65 -27.58 -14.66
C ILE A 316 24.89 -26.73 -14.97
N HIS A 317 25.38 -25.90 -14.03
CA HIS A 317 26.67 -25.22 -14.20
C HIS A 317 27.81 -26.21 -14.45
N GLU A 318 27.91 -27.26 -13.63
CA GLU A 318 28.94 -28.28 -13.77
C GLU A 318 28.80 -29.07 -15.07
N LYS A 319 27.57 -29.53 -15.37
CA LYS A 319 27.25 -30.34 -16.55
C LYS A 319 27.58 -29.63 -17.86
N LEU A 320 27.26 -28.33 -17.94
CA LEU A 320 27.41 -27.53 -19.16
C LEU A 320 28.68 -26.67 -19.17
N GLY A 321 29.47 -26.68 -18.09
CA GLY A 321 30.67 -25.84 -17.95
C GLY A 321 30.34 -24.33 -17.95
N ILE A 322 29.18 -23.94 -17.44
CA ILE A 322 28.75 -22.54 -17.37
C ILE A 322 29.44 -21.91 -16.15
N PRO A 323 30.25 -20.85 -16.31
CA PRO A 323 30.83 -20.15 -15.17
C PRO A 323 29.75 -19.46 -14.33
N ALA A 324 30.08 -19.08 -13.10
CA ALA A 324 29.20 -18.25 -12.28
C ALA A 324 28.79 -16.99 -13.06
N LEU A 325 27.49 -16.74 -13.14
CA LEU A 325 26.96 -15.57 -13.84
C LEU A 325 27.08 -14.34 -12.94
N GLU A 326 27.47 -13.20 -13.51
CA GLU A 326 27.59 -11.96 -12.74
C GLU A 326 26.21 -11.48 -12.28
N GLN A 327 26.08 -11.28 -10.97
CA GLN A 327 24.90 -10.69 -10.35
C GLN A 327 25.03 -9.15 -10.33
N GLY A 328 23.91 -8.43 -10.34
CA GLY A 328 23.92 -6.98 -10.05
C GLY A 328 24.53 -6.68 -8.67
N GLU A 329 25.11 -5.48 -8.50
CA GLU A 329 25.76 -5.08 -7.24
C GLU A 329 24.80 -5.21 -6.04
N ALA A 330 25.11 -6.13 -5.13
CA ALA A 330 24.36 -6.31 -3.88
C ALA A 330 24.68 -5.15 -2.92
N ASP A 331 23.69 -4.31 -2.65
CA ASP A 331 23.79 -3.17 -1.75
C ASP A 331 23.28 -3.55 -0.35
N THR A 332 24.04 -4.40 0.36
CA THR A 332 23.66 -4.88 1.70
C THR A 332 23.63 -3.77 2.75
N LYS A 333 24.25 -2.61 2.48
CA LYS A 333 24.16 -1.42 3.34
C LYS A 333 22.73 -0.89 3.45
N ARG A 334 21.87 -1.15 2.45
CA ARG A 334 20.43 -0.84 2.52
C ARG A 334 19.70 -1.61 3.61
N LEU A 335 20.19 -2.78 4.00
CA LEU A 335 19.56 -3.63 5.04
C LEU A 335 20.01 -3.26 6.45
N GLU A 336 21.14 -2.56 6.60
CA GLU A 336 21.72 -2.20 7.90
C GLU A 336 21.06 -0.95 8.52
N GLY A 337 20.34 -0.15 7.74
CA GLY A 337 19.74 1.13 8.16
C GLY A 337 18.52 1.04 9.09
N GLU A 338 17.97 -0.14 9.37
CA GLU A 338 16.70 -0.30 10.13
C GLU A 338 16.85 -1.02 11.51
N MET A 339 18.00 -1.63 11.83
CA MET A 339 18.13 -2.49 13.03
C MET A 339 18.42 -1.77 14.36
N THR A 340 18.48 -0.44 14.43
CA THR A 340 18.75 0.28 15.69
C THR A 340 17.52 0.78 16.45
N GLY A 341 16.29 0.51 15.96
CA GLY A 341 15.05 0.99 16.57
C GLY A 341 14.15 -0.12 17.14
N GLY A 342 14.61 -0.94 18.09
CA GLY A 342 13.71 -1.97 18.62
C GLY A 342 14.29 -2.96 19.63
N GLY A 343 14.89 -2.48 20.72
CA GLY A 343 15.30 -3.33 21.84
C GLY A 343 14.81 -2.77 23.17
N ARG A 344 13.59 -3.16 23.60
CA ARG A 344 13.16 -2.96 25.00
C ARG A 344 14.07 -3.79 25.91
N THR A 345 15.06 -3.16 26.50
CA THR A 345 15.81 -3.73 27.63
C THR A 345 14.93 -3.65 28.88
N LEU A 346 14.66 -4.82 29.45
CA LEU A 346 14.05 -4.97 30.77
C LEU A 346 14.96 -4.28 31.80
N GLY A 347 14.39 -3.33 32.54
CA GLY A 347 15.11 -2.53 33.50
C GLY A 347 15.61 -3.35 34.69
N GLU A 348 16.91 -3.25 34.96
CA GLU A 348 17.46 -3.43 36.29
C GLU A 348 17.72 -2.05 36.88
N GLY A 349 17.07 -1.78 38.01
CA GLY A 349 17.24 -0.54 38.74
C GLY A 349 18.58 -0.49 39.47
N SER A 350 19.20 0.69 39.48
CA SER A 350 20.08 1.09 40.57
C SER A 350 20.01 2.60 40.79
N ARG A 351 19.96 2.96 42.07
CA ARG A 351 19.88 4.30 42.65
C ARG A 351 21.24 5.00 42.60
N GLY A 352 21.25 6.33 42.58
CA GLY A 352 22.42 7.15 42.92
C GLY A 352 22.21 8.64 42.73
N ASP A 353 22.40 9.41 43.80
CA ASP A 353 22.09 10.83 43.98
C ASP A 353 22.92 11.84 43.16
N GLY A 354 22.25 12.94 42.79
CA GLY A 354 22.58 14.35 43.09
C GLY A 354 23.97 14.95 42.80
N ALA A 355 24.00 16.03 41.98
CA ALA A 355 24.58 17.34 42.33
C ALA A 355 24.43 18.36 41.19
N ARG A 356 24.25 19.64 41.57
CA ARG A 356 24.14 20.85 40.74
C ARG A 356 25.53 21.38 40.32
N GLY A 357 25.62 22.11 39.21
CA GLY A 357 26.69 23.10 39.01
C GLY A 357 27.01 23.50 37.55
N GLU A 358 26.57 24.70 37.17
CA GLU A 358 27.26 25.74 36.36
C GLU A 358 27.64 25.52 34.87
N ASP A 359 26.84 26.19 34.04
CA ASP A 359 27.20 27.15 32.97
C ASP A 359 28.68 27.24 32.53
N THR A 360 28.97 26.76 31.31
CA THR A 360 30.07 27.30 30.48
C THR A 360 29.67 27.26 29.00
N ARG A 361 29.87 28.40 28.34
CA ARG A 361 29.76 28.57 26.89
C ARG A 361 30.84 27.75 26.20
N GLY A 362 30.44 26.87 25.27
CA GLY A 362 31.31 26.10 24.40
C GLY A 362 30.58 25.80 23.10
N GLU A 363 31.27 25.99 21.99
CA GLU A 363 30.82 25.81 20.61
C GLU A 363 30.21 24.42 20.39
N ASP A 364 28.98 24.36 19.86
CA ASP A 364 28.27 23.10 19.68
C ASP A 364 28.33 22.65 18.21
N THR A 365 29.40 21.91 17.89
CA THR A 365 29.41 20.96 16.76
C THR A 365 28.50 19.78 17.13
N ARG A 366 27.23 19.80 16.72
CA ARG A 366 26.35 18.62 16.77
C ARG A 366 26.20 18.02 15.39
N ALA A 367 27.03 17.02 15.13
CA ALA A 367 26.77 16.01 14.12
C ALA A 367 26.14 14.79 14.82
N GLU A 368 25.03 14.32 14.23
CA GLU A 368 24.58 12.92 14.19
C GLU A 368 24.13 12.26 15.50
N ASP A 369 22.93 12.61 15.95
CA ASP A 369 22.02 11.70 16.65
C ASP A 369 20.77 11.49 15.78
N GLY A 370 20.50 10.24 15.40
CA GLY A 370 19.44 9.84 14.45
C GLY A 370 18.01 9.90 15.01
N ASN A 371 17.65 10.96 15.72
CA ASN A 371 16.31 11.18 16.29
C ASN A 371 15.56 12.32 15.57
N GLY A 372 15.87 12.53 14.29
CA GLY A 372 15.32 13.61 13.48
C GLY A 372 14.04 13.23 12.73
N PHE A 373 13.19 14.23 12.47
CA PHE A 373 11.99 14.14 11.64
C PHE A 373 12.28 13.67 10.20
N LEU A 374 13.48 13.93 9.65
CA LEU A 374 13.86 13.56 8.28
C LEU A 374 14.79 12.35 8.25
N SER A 375 14.26 11.21 7.82
CA SER A 375 15.05 9.99 7.58
C SER A 375 16.09 10.17 6.46
N ALA A 376 17.10 9.30 6.42
CA ALA A 376 18.11 9.32 5.35
C ALA A 376 17.49 9.17 3.94
N GLN A 377 16.43 8.34 3.81
CA GLN A 377 15.68 8.16 2.57
C GLN A 377 14.96 9.44 2.14
N ILE A 378 14.33 10.14 3.09
CA ILE A 378 13.70 11.44 2.86
C ILE A 378 14.74 12.48 2.40
N ARG A 379 15.90 12.53 3.07
CA ARG A 379 17.01 13.42 2.70
C ARG A 379 17.54 13.11 1.28
N GLN A 380 17.54 11.85 0.87
CA GLN A 380 17.90 11.43 -0.49
C GLN A 380 16.83 11.82 -1.54
N GLN A 381 15.54 11.68 -1.23
CA GLN A 381 14.46 12.13 -2.12
C GLN A 381 14.53 13.65 -2.33
N LEU A 382 14.76 14.39 -1.25
CA LEU A 382 14.97 15.83 -1.25
C LEU A 382 16.18 16.24 -2.10
N SER A 383 17.33 15.57 -1.93
CA SER A 383 18.54 15.89 -2.68
C SER A 383 18.41 15.66 -4.19
N GLY A 384 17.63 14.66 -4.63
CA GLY A 384 17.31 14.45 -6.04
C GLY A 384 16.33 15.47 -6.62
N LEU A 385 15.56 16.16 -5.77
CA LEU A 385 14.56 17.12 -6.19
C LEU A 385 15.11 18.55 -6.30
N PHE A 386 15.96 18.98 -5.36
CA PHE A 386 16.49 20.35 -5.32
C PHE A 386 17.15 20.84 -6.62
N PRO A 387 17.91 20.01 -7.37
CA PRO A 387 18.47 20.43 -8.66
C PRO A 387 17.41 20.83 -9.70
N LYS A 388 16.16 20.38 -9.54
CA LYS A 388 15.04 20.70 -10.44
C LYS A 388 14.34 22.02 -10.07
N PHE A 389 14.70 22.64 -8.95
CA PHE A 389 14.17 23.95 -8.59
C PHE A 389 14.78 25.01 -9.52
N GLN A 390 13.93 25.86 -10.08
CA GLN A 390 14.31 26.98 -10.94
C GLN A 390 14.57 28.23 -10.10
N GLU A 391 13.89 28.36 -8.96
CA GLU A 391 14.01 29.46 -7.99
C GLU A 391 14.23 28.92 -6.58
N LYS A 392 14.46 29.80 -5.58
CA LYS A 392 14.50 29.37 -4.18
C LYS A 392 13.10 29.34 -3.58
N ALA A 393 12.74 28.23 -2.94
CA ALA A 393 11.53 28.12 -2.14
C ALA A 393 11.75 28.82 -0.79
N VAL A 394 10.77 29.56 -0.30
CA VAL A 394 10.78 30.16 1.04
C VAL A 394 9.76 29.42 1.90
N ILE A 395 10.18 28.94 3.06
CA ILE A 395 9.32 28.32 4.06
C ILE A 395 9.35 29.24 5.29
N THR A 396 8.28 29.99 5.50
CA THR A 396 8.12 30.79 6.71
C THR A 396 7.30 30.00 7.72
N ALA A 397 7.93 29.62 8.84
CA ALA A 397 7.22 29.06 9.98
C ALA A 397 6.69 30.21 10.86
N GLU A 398 5.38 30.38 10.86
CA GLU A 398 4.64 31.28 11.74
C GLU A 398 4.33 30.51 13.03
N LEU A 399 5.14 30.79 14.06
CA LEU A 399 5.21 30.01 15.30
C LEU A 399 4.54 30.78 16.45
N ASP A 400 3.72 30.09 17.21
CA ASP A 400 3.12 30.59 18.45
C ASP A 400 3.74 29.90 19.68
N ASP A 401 3.13 30.09 20.86
CA ASP A 401 3.59 29.48 22.12
C ASP A 401 3.18 27.99 22.26
N SER A 402 2.63 27.34 21.22
CA SER A 402 2.08 25.98 21.32
C SER A 402 3.16 24.88 21.25
N PRO A 403 2.91 23.67 21.80
CA PRO A 403 3.81 22.52 21.61
C PRO A 403 4.04 22.18 20.13
N LEU A 404 3.00 22.28 19.29
CA LEU A 404 3.10 22.04 17.85
C LEU A 404 4.09 23.00 17.19
N ALA A 405 4.16 24.26 17.63
CA ALA A 405 5.13 25.22 17.09
C ALA A 405 6.58 24.79 17.38
N GLY A 406 6.82 24.16 18.53
CA GLY A 406 8.12 23.55 18.86
C GLY A 406 8.49 22.44 17.88
N GLU A 407 7.56 21.54 17.59
CA GLU A 407 7.76 20.45 16.62
C GLU A 407 7.99 20.97 15.20
N MET A 408 7.20 21.96 14.77
CA MET A 408 7.36 22.62 13.47
C MET A 408 8.70 23.35 13.36
N SER A 409 9.15 24.03 14.41
CA SER A 409 10.49 24.66 14.43
C SER A 409 11.61 23.63 14.32
N GLY A 410 11.46 22.48 14.98
CA GLY A 410 12.39 21.36 14.90
C GLY A 410 12.47 20.76 13.50
N PHE A 411 11.32 20.46 12.90
CA PHE A 411 11.22 19.99 11.51
C PHE A 411 11.88 20.96 10.52
N LEU A 412 11.62 22.27 10.68
CA LEU A 412 12.24 23.30 9.84
C LEU A 412 13.77 23.35 10.02
N GLY A 413 14.26 23.10 11.24
CA GLY A 413 15.69 23.03 11.53
C GLY A 413 16.41 21.89 10.83
N GLU A 414 15.72 20.77 10.60
CA GLU A 414 16.29 19.67 9.83
C GLU A 414 16.28 19.87 8.32
N LEU A 415 15.35 20.68 7.81
CA LEU A 415 15.34 21.13 6.42
C LEU A 415 16.42 22.19 6.16
N GLU A 416 16.71 23.01 7.17
CA GLU A 416 17.73 24.05 7.14
C GLU A 416 19.12 23.40 6.96
N GLY A 417 19.83 23.79 5.89
CA GLY A 417 21.15 23.25 5.58
C GLY A 417 21.16 22.03 4.65
N LEU A 418 20.01 21.44 4.30
CA LEU A 418 19.96 20.39 3.27
C LEU A 418 20.28 20.89 1.86
N THR A 419 19.96 22.16 1.58
CA THR A 419 20.18 22.78 0.28
C THR A 419 20.20 24.30 0.38
N ASP A 420 20.89 24.95 -0.55
CA ASP A 420 20.84 26.40 -0.75
C ASP A 420 19.59 26.86 -1.53
N ARG A 421 18.76 25.93 -2.01
CA ARG A 421 17.51 26.17 -2.77
C ARG A 421 16.27 26.36 -1.89
N ILE A 422 16.38 26.15 -0.58
CA ILE A 422 15.30 26.41 0.39
C ILE A 422 15.78 27.46 1.38
N ILE A 423 14.95 28.47 1.62
CA ILE A 423 15.15 29.49 2.63
C ILE A 423 14.13 29.24 3.73
N CYS A 424 14.60 28.85 4.91
CA CYS A 424 13.78 28.71 6.10
C CYS A 424 13.75 30.04 6.88
N LYS A 425 12.56 30.50 7.24
CA LYS A 425 12.35 31.67 8.12
C LYS A 425 11.49 31.26 9.31
N ARG A 426 11.77 31.81 10.48
CA ARG A 426 10.95 31.63 11.69
C ARG A 426 10.42 32.99 12.11
N GLU A 427 9.11 33.09 12.26
CA GLU A 427 8.41 34.29 12.70
C GLU A 427 7.59 33.94 13.93
N TYR A 428 7.96 34.49 15.08
CA TYR A 428 7.24 34.27 16.32
C TYR A 428 6.12 35.31 16.46
N ILE A 429 4.88 34.82 16.48
CA ILE A 429 3.68 35.65 16.50
C ILE A 429 3.32 35.97 17.95
N SER A 430 3.23 37.27 18.29
CA SER A 430 2.79 37.69 19.62
C SER A 430 1.33 37.29 19.88
N ARG A 431 0.95 37.15 21.16
CA ARG A 431 -0.44 36.78 21.53
C ARG A 431 -1.48 37.74 20.97
N GLU A 432 -1.24 39.04 21.04
CA GLU A 432 -2.14 40.08 20.51
C GLU A 432 -2.30 39.97 18.99
N GLU A 433 -1.19 39.70 18.28
CA GLU A 433 -1.18 39.51 16.84
C GLU A 433 -1.94 38.24 16.44
N LYS A 434 -1.70 37.14 17.17
CA LYS A 434 -2.37 35.85 16.98
C LYS A 434 -3.88 36.00 17.14
N GLU A 435 -4.33 36.58 18.27
CA GLU A 435 -5.77 36.79 18.53
C GLU A 435 -6.44 37.62 17.42
N ARG A 436 -5.76 38.66 16.91
CA ARG A 436 -6.27 39.49 15.81
C ARG A 436 -6.40 38.70 14.50
N ARG A 437 -5.42 37.85 14.16
CA ARG A 437 -5.41 37.07 12.91
C ARG A 437 -6.35 35.86 12.98
N GLU A 438 -6.45 35.19 14.12
CA GLU A 438 -7.43 34.12 14.35
C GLU A 438 -8.88 34.63 14.28
N ALA A 439 -9.14 35.87 14.71
CA ALA A 439 -10.45 36.52 14.50
C ALA A 439 -10.80 36.70 13.00
N GLY A 440 -9.78 36.78 12.14
CA GLY A 440 -9.90 36.77 10.68
C GLY A 440 -10.02 35.37 10.06
N GLY A 441 -9.95 34.30 10.86
CA GLY A 441 -10.09 32.91 10.42
C GLY A 441 -8.78 32.22 10.03
N GLU A 442 -7.63 32.81 10.35
CA GLU A 442 -6.32 32.17 10.20
C GLU A 442 -6.07 31.13 11.31
N LEU A 443 -5.17 30.17 11.04
CA LEU A 443 -4.79 29.11 11.97
C LEU A 443 -3.28 29.19 12.28
N PHE A 444 -2.90 28.96 13.53
CA PHE A 444 -1.51 28.91 13.98
C PHE A 444 -1.26 27.67 14.84
N PRO A 445 -0.03 27.12 14.81
CA PRO A 445 1.11 27.50 13.97
C PRO A 445 0.96 27.06 12.49
N ALA A 446 1.76 27.64 11.61
CA ALA A 446 1.70 27.37 10.17
C ALA A 446 3.07 27.37 9.47
N PHE A 447 3.28 26.49 8.50
CA PHE A 447 4.29 26.70 7.46
C PHE A 447 3.64 27.38 6.28
N ARG A 448 4.08 28.60 5.97
CA ARG A 448 3.70 29.33 4.77
C ARG A 448 4.77 29.16 3.71
N LEU A 449 4.35 28.61 2.57
CA LEU A 449 5.21 28.31 1.45
C LEU A 449 5.14 29.43 0.41
N GLY A 450 6.26 30.09 0.13
CA GLY A 450 6.37 31.20 -0.82
C GLY A 450 7.61 31.13 -1.72
N ARG A 451 7.80 32.18 -2.52
CA ARG A 451 8.95 32.34 -3.45
C ARG A 451 9.88 33.45 -2.98
N GLN A 452 11.12 33.44 -3.45
CA GLN A 452 12.11 34.48 -3.11
C GLN A 452 11.77 35.85 -3.71
N ASP A 453 10.89 35.92 -4.71
CA ASP A 453 10.46 37.17 -5.37
C ASP A 453 9.66 38.13 -4.47
N GLY A 454 9.38 37.73 -3.21
CA GLY A 454 8.69 38.54 -2.21
C GLY A 454 7.17 38.42 -2.25
N ARG A 455 6.59 37.55 -3.10
CA ARG A 455 5.16 37.24 -3.05
C ARG A 455 4.86 36.41 -1.81
N GLU A 456 3.86 36.83 -1.05
CA GLU A 456 3.38 36.06 0.10
C GLU A 456 2.91 34.67 -0.34
N GLY A 457 3.22 33.68 0.50
CA GLY A 457 2.83 32.30 0.26
C GLY A 457 1.33 32.08 0.48
N ASN A 458 0.67 31.49 -0.51
CA ASN A 458 -0.74 31.09 -0.48
C ASN A 458 -0.93 29.57 -0.29
N ILE A 459 0.15 28.84 -0.02
CA ILE A 459 0.10 27.43 0.37
C ILE A 459 0.54 27.33 1.83
N LEU A 460 -0.30 26.75 2.67
CA LEU A 460 -0.08 26.64 4.10
C LEU A 460 -0.21 25.20 4.60
N PHE A 461 0.56 24.89 5.64
CA PHE A 461 0.48 23.63 6.38
C PHE A 461 0.32 23.93 7.87
N HIS A 462 -0.78 23.46 8.45
CA HIS A 462 -1.10 23.55 9.87
C HIS A 462 -0.89 22.18 10.51
N GLY A 463 0.37 21.89 10.82
CA GLY A 463 0.85 20.58 11.29
C GLY A 463 2.24 20.27 10.74
N VAL A 464 2.96 19.35 11.38
CA VAL A 464 4.23 18.84 10.85
C VAL A 464 3.92 17.93 9.65
N PRO A 465 4.43 18.21 8.44
CA PRO A 465 4.21 17.35 7.29
C PRO A 465 4.92 16.01 7.48
N GLY A 466 4.17 15.01 7.97
CA GLY A 466 4.63 13.64 8.19
C GLY A 466 3.72 12.61 7.53
N GLY A 467 4.03 11.33 7.74
CA GLY A 467 3.23 10.23 7.18
C GLY A 467 3.03 10.35 5.67
N HIS A 468 1.78 10.23 5.21
CA HIS A 468 1.46 10.37 3.77
C HIS A 468 1.52 11.82 3.25
N GLU A 469 1.44 12.83 4.12
CA GLU A 469 1.47 14.24 3.76
C GLU A 469 2.88 14.81 3.60
N PHE A 470 3.92 14.02 3.92
CA PHE A 470 5.29 14.40 3.58
C PHE A 470 5.43 14.59 2.06
N ASN A 471 4.85 13.69 1.27
CA ASN A 471 4.91 13.78 -0.19
C ASN A 471 4.17 15.02 -0.73
N SER A 472 3.02 15.38 -0.16
CA SER A 472 2.27 16.57 -0.60
C SER A 472 3.06 17.86 -0.30
N PHE A 473 3.75 17.93 0.83
CA PHE A 473 4.68 19.01 1.16
C PHE A 473 5.83 19.15 0.17
N ILE A 474 6.46 18.03 -0.21
CA ILE A 474 7.53 18.03 -1.21
C ILE A 474 7.03 18.47 -2.59
N VAL A 475 5.87 17.98 -3.00
CA VAL A 475 5.23 18.38 -4.26
C VAL A 475 4.84 19.86 -4.24
N ALA A 476 4.39 20.40 -3.11
CA ALA A 476 4.11 21.83 -2.97
C ALA A 476 5.37 22.67 -3.20
N LEU A 477 6.50 22.32 -2.57
CA LEU A 477 7.78 23.01 -2.79
C LEU A 477 8.21 22.94 -4.27
N TYR A 478 8.07 21.78 -4.91
CA TYR A 478 8.39 21.61 -6.32
C TYR A 478 7.45 22.39 -7.26
N ASN A 479 6.15 22.46 -6.94
CA ASN A 479 5.17 23.21 -7.72
C ASN A 479 5.38 24.72 -7.61
N MET A 480 5.90 25.19 -6.48
CA MET A 480 6.22 26.60 -6.30
C MET A 480 7.56 27.00 -6.91
N ALA A 481 8.63 26.26 -6.61
CA ALA A 481 10.00 26.66 -6.91
C ALA A 481 10.61 25.94 -8.13
N GLY A 482 9.98 24.86 -8.61
CA GLY A 482 10.34 24.16 -9.85
C GLY A 482 9.37 24.47 -10.99
N PRO A 483 9.48 23.75 -12.13
CA PRO A 483 8.51 23.85 -13.22
C PRO A 483 7.12 23.30 -12.84
N GLY A 484 7.01 22.67 -11.68
CA GLY A 484 5.85 21.94 -11.21
C GLY A 484 5.56 20.66 -12.00
N GLN A 485 4.50 19.97 -11.61
CA GLN A 485 4.05 18.76 -12.29
C GLN A 485 3.46 19.09 -13.68
N PRO A 486 3.63 18.23 -14.70
CA PRO A 486 3.00 18.42 -16.01
C PRO A 486 1.49 18.64 -15.86
N LEU A 487 0.96 19.61 -16.61
CA LEU A 487 -0.45 20.00 -16.54
C LEU A 487 -0.98 20.22 -17.95
N ASP A 488 -2.22 19.79 -18.19
CA ASP A 488 -2.96 20.10 -19.41
C ASP A 488 -3.12 21.61 -19.57
N GLU A 489 -2.94 22.12 -20.79
CA GLU A 489 -2.96 23.56 -21.06
C GLU A 489 -4.35 24.17 -20.84
N GLY A 490 -5.42 23.41 -21.10
CA GLY A 490 -6.79 23.83 -20.81
C GLY A 490 -7.03 23.98 -19.31
N LEU A 491 -6.54 23.03 -18.51
CA LEU A 491 -6.65 23.09 -17.05
C LEU A 491 -5.83 24.24 -16.45
N ARG A 492 -4.64 24.50 -17.01
CA ARG A 492 -3.81 25.66 -16.64
C ARG A 492 -4.55 26.98 -16.86
N GLN A 493 -5.17 27.16 -18.02
CA GLN A 493 -5.91 28.39 -18.36
C GLN A 493 -7.10 28.60 -17.41
N ARG A 494 -7.84 27.53 -17.13
CA ARG A 494 -8.98 27.55 -16.19
C ARG A 494 -8.57 28.01 -14.80
N LEU A 495 -7.57 27.38 -14.21
CA LEU A 495 -7.04 27.76 -12.89
C LEU A 495 -6.51 29.20 -12.88
N SER A 496 -5.81 29.61 -13.93
CA SER A 496 -5.27 30.97 -14.05
C SER A 496 -6.35 32.05 -14.25
N SER A 497 -7.56 31.66 -14.66
CA SER A 497 -8.69 32.58 -14.87
C SER A 497 -9.51 32.88 -13.61
N ILE A 498 -9.26 32.16 -12.51
CA ILE A 498 -9.88 32.41 -11.21
C ILE A 498 -9.47 33.80 -10.73
N SER A 499 -10.46 34.67 -10.51
CA SER A 499 -10.27 36.10 -10.16
C SER A 499 -10.87 36.50 -8.82
N LYS A 500 -11.54 35.56 -8.13
CA LYS A 500 -12.07 35.76 -6.78
C LYS A 500 -11.20 35.04 -5.77
N ASP A 501 -11.02 35.66 -4.62
CA ASP A 501 -10.27 35.06 -3.52
C ASP A 501 -11.04 33.85 -2.96
N ILE A 502 -10.40 32.68 -3.01
CA ILE A 502 -10.96 31.41 -2.56
C ILE A 502 -10.00 30.77 -1.57
N ASN A 503 -10.52 30.46 -0.39
CA ASN A 503 -9.79 29.75 0.65
C ASN A 503 -10.21 28.27 0.70
N VAL A 504 -9.25 27.37 0.51
CA VAL A 504 -9.46 25.93 0.50
C VAL A 504 -8.71 25.33 1.68
N LYS A 505 -9.44 24.82 2.68
CA LYS A 505 -8.87 24.05 3.79
C LYS A 505 -9.10 22.57 3.55
N VAL A 506 -8.04 21.77 3.53
CA VAL A 506 -8.10 20.32 3.41
C VAL A 506 -7.73 19.71 4.74
N MET A 507 -8.72 19.15 5.41
CA MET A 507 -8.57 18.50 6.71
C MET A 507 -8.12 17.06 6.51
N VAL A 508 -7.03 16.70 7.17
CA VAL A 508 -6.33 15.42 6.98
C VAL A 508 -6.06 14.71 8.30
N SER A 509 -5.63 13.45 8.18
CA SER A 509 -4.95 12.69 9.22
C SER A 509 -3.65 12.19 8.60
N LEU A 510 -2.53 12.20 9.32
CA LEU A 510 -1.24 11.78 8.75
C LEU A 510 -1.20 10.28 8.35
N SER A 511 -2.16 9.48 8.83
CA SER A 511 -2.40 8.09 8.45
C SER A 511 -3.30 7.89 7.22
N CYS A 512 -3.85 8.97 6.66
CA CYS A 512 -4.79 8.92 5.53
C CYS A 512 -4.05 8.79 4.19
N THR A 513 -4.23 7.67 3.50
CA THR A 513 -3.58 7.43 2.18
C THR A 513 -4.22 8.20 1.02
N MET A 514 -5.43 8.73 1.21
CA MET A 514 -6.22 9.41 0.16
C MET A 514 -6.15 10.94 0.26
N CYS A 515 -5.69 11.45 1.40
CA CYS A 515 -5.59 12.87 1.69
C CYS A 515 -4.54 13.60 0.83
N PRO A 516 -3.36 13.01 0.53
CA PRO A 516 -2.32 13.72 -0.22
C PRO A 516 -2.79 14.17 -1.59
N GLU A 517 -3.69 13.43 -2.23
CA GLU A 517 -4.17 13.78 -3.57
C GLU A 517 -5.03 15.05 -3.57
N VAL A 518 -5.91 15.21 -2.58
CA VAL A 518 -6.74 16.41 -2.43
C VAL A 518 -5.87 17.60 -2.04
N VAL A 519 -4.93 17.38 -1.12
CA VAL A 519 -3.96 18.38 -0.69
C VAL A 519 -3.12 18.86 -1.88
N MET A 520 -2.52 17.94 -2.64
CA MET A 520 -1.73 18.27 -3.83
C MET A 520 -2.57 18.97 -4.91
N ALA A 521 -3.83 18.57 -5.10
CA ALA A 521 -4.74 19.21 -6.05
C ALA A 521 -5.03 20.67 -5.65
N ALA A 522 -5.41 20.91 -4.39
CA ALA A 522 -5.65 22.27 -3.88
C ALA A 522 -4.38 23.14 -3.96
N GLN A 523 -3.24 22.58 -3.58
CA GLN A 523 -1.95 23.26 -3.67
C GLN A 523 -1.53 23.56 -5.11
N ARG A 524 -1.83 22.65 -6.04
CA ARG A 524 -1.57 22.88 -7.46
C ARG A 524 -2.40 24.05 -7.99
N ALA A 525 -3.67 24.16 -7.58
CA ALA A 525 -4.51 25.31 -7.88
C ALA A 525 -3.93 26.62 -7.30
N ALA A 526 -3.56 26.62 -6.03
CA ALA A 526 -2.91 27.78 -5.38
C ALA A 526 -1.58 28.16 -6.04
N SER A 527 -0.79 27.20 -6.51
CA SER A 527 0.49 27.50 -7.19
C SER A 527 0.33 28.21 -8.54
N LEU A 528 -0.88 28.19 -9.13
CA LEU A 528 -1.18 28.77 -10.44
C LEU A 528 -2.04 30.03 -10.36
N SER A 529 -2.84 30.20 -9.30
CA SER A 529 -3.67 31.39 -9.08
C SER A 529 -3.35 32.04 -7.73
N GLY A 530 -2.96 33.32 -7.78
CA GLY A 530 -2.76 34.14 -6.58
C GLY A 530 -4.04 34.40 -5.78
N HIS A 531 -5.21 34.08 -6.36
CA HIS A 531 -6.50 34.20 -5.69
C HIS A 531 -6.91 32.93 -4.94
N VAL A 532 -6.20 31.81 -5.11
CA VAL A 532 -6.51 30.56 -4.39
C VAL A 532 -5.52 30.39 -3.25
N THR A 533 -6.01 30.27 -2.03
CA THR A 533 -5.23 29.85 -0.86
C THR A 533 -5.54 28.39 -0.55
N ALA A 534 -4.51 27.56 -0.39
CA ALA A 534 -4.64 26.16 -0.05
C ALA A 534 -3.97 25.85 1.28
N GLU A 535 -4.74 25.37 2.24
CA GLU A 535 -4.31 25.04 3.59
C GLU A 535 -4.48 23.54 3.84
N MET A 536 -3.40 22.84 4.20
CA MET A 536 -3.50 21.50 4.78
C MET A 536 -3.62 21.64 6.30
N VAL A 537 -4.57 20.94 6.91
CA VAL A 537 -4.80 20.99 8.36
C VAL A 537 -4.83 19.60 8.96
N ASP A 538 -3.89 19.29 9.84
CA ASP A 538 -3.91 18.03 10.59
C ASP A 538 -4.93 18.08 11.73
N LEU A 539 -6.01 17.31 11.60
CA LEU A 539 -7.09 17.29 12.58
C LEU A 539 -6.66 16.80 13.97
N MET A 540 -5.52 16.13 14.11
CA MET A 540 -4.98 15.76 15.42
C MET A 540 -4.76 17.00 16.30
N HIS A 541 -4.34 18.11 15.69
CA HIS A 541 -4.02 19.35 16.41
C HIS A 541 -5.17 20.37 16.43
N TYR A 542 -6.15 20.23 15.53
CA TYR A 542 -7.29 21.14 15.40
C TYR A 542 -8.65 20.46 15.59
N PRO A 543 -8.91 19.82 16.75
CA PRO A 543 -10.14 19.05 16.99
C PRO A 543 -11.42 19.89 16.96
N ASP A 544 -11.33 21.20 17.18
CA ASP A 544 -12.50 22.09 17.11
C ASP A 544 -13.03 22.26 15.68
N LEU A 545 -12.16 22.14 14.67
CA LEU A 545 -12.59 22.14 13.26
C LEU A 545 -13.40 20.89 12.91
N LYS A 546 -13.08 19.76 13.54
CA LYS A 546 -13.88 18.52 13.41
C LYS A 546 -15.32 18.76 13.85
N LYS A 547 -15.52 19.45 14.97
CA LYS A 547 -16.86 19.81 15.47
C LYS A 547 -17.52 20.89 14.61
N LYS A 548 -16.79 21.96 14.30
CA LYS A 548 -17.30 23.10 13.51
C LYS A 548 -17.88 22.67 12.17
N TYR A 549 -17.21 21.77 11.47
CA TYR A 549 -17.60 21.31 10.13
C TYR A 549 -18.26 19.92 10.14
N ASN A 550 -18.59 19.36 11.31
CA ASN A 550 -19.16 18.01 11.45
C ASN A 550 -18.38 16.96 10.63
N ILE A 551 -17.07 16.95 10.77
CA ILE A 551 -16.18 16.11 9.96
C ILE A 551 -16.26 14.66 10.44
N MET A 552 -16.85 13.81 9.60
CA MET A 552 -17.01 12.38 9.87
C MET A 552 -15.91 11.52 9.21
N SER A 553 -15.26 12.02 8.17
CA SER A 553 -14.17 11.34 7.46
C SER A 553 -13.18 12.35 6.86
N VAL A 554 -11.97 11.87 6.52
CA VAL A 554 -10.94 12.63 5.80
C VAL A 554 -10.57 11.91 4.49
N PRO A 555 -10.13 12.61 3.43
CA PRO A 555 -9.97 14.05 3.34
C PRO A 555 -11.32 14.77 3.34
N CYS A 556 -11.37 15.89 4.07
CA CYS A 556 -12.51 16.80 4.07
C CYS A 556 -12.02 18.16 3.54
N MET A 557 -12.51 18.56 2.38
CA MET A 557 -12.18 19.83 1.77
C MET A 557 -13.27 20.85 2.07
N VAL A 558 -12.90 21.98 2.64
CA VAL A 558 -13.78 23.09 2.97
C VAL A 558 -13.40 24.30 2.13
N ILE A 559 -14.31 24.80 1.31
CA ILE A 559 -14.13 26.01 0.50
C ILE A 559 -14.85 27.18 1.18
N ASN A 560 -14.15 28.31 1.33
CA ASN A 560 -14.65 29.56 1.91
C ASN A 560 -15.37 29.38 3.25
N GLY A 561 -14.90 28.42 4.06
CA GLY A 561 -15.41 28.13 5.39
C GLY A 561 -16.85 27.61 5.47
N SER A 562 -17.50 27.26 4.35
CA SER A 562 -18.92 26.90 4.34
C SER A 562 -19.27 25.72 3.42
N GLN A 563 -18.59 25.55 2.30
CA GLN A 563 -18.83 24.45 1.37
C GLN A 563 -17.96 23.26 1.74
N ILE A 564 -18.57 22.14 2.11
CA ILE A 564 -17.87 20.97 2.65
C ILE A 564 -17.97 19.82 1.65
N TYR A 565 -16.83 19.22 1.32
CA TYR A 565 -16.74 18.11 0.40
C TYR A 565 -15.86 16.99 0.94
N PHE A 566 -16.43 15.80 1.11
CA PHE A 566 -15.71 14.61 1.57
C PHE A 566 -15.12 13.81 0.42
N GLY A 567 -14.14 12.97 0.74
CA GLY A 567 -13.55 12.00 -0.18
C GLY A 567 -12.50 12.59 -1.13
N LYS A 568 -11.79 11.67 -1.78
CA LYS A 568 -10.72 11.97 -2.75
C LYS A 568 -11.27 12.81 -3.91
N LYS A 569 -10.44 13.75 -4.38
CA LYS A 569 -10.71 14.65 -5.51
C LYS A 569 -9.44 14.82 -6.32
N SER A 570 -9.59 14.65 -7.62
CA SER A 570 -8.59 14.99 -8.61
C SER A 570 -8.46 16.50 -8.78
N LEU A 571 -7.38 16.95 -9.42
CA LEU A 571 -7.18 18.36 -9.76
C LEU A 571 -8.31 18.92 -10.65
N GLU A 572 -8.85 18.10 -11.56
CA GLU A 572 -9.96 18.47 -12.43
C GLU A 572 -11.22 18.77 -11.61
N GLU A 573 -11.56 17.89 -10.67
CA GLU A 573 -12.70 18.06 -9.77
C GLU A 573 -12.52 19.27 -8.85
N VAL A 574 -11.33 19.44 -8.26
CA VAL A 574 -11.02 20.63 -7.45
C VAL A 574 -11.19 21.88 -8.30
N THR A 575 -10.65 21.92 -9.53
CA THR A 575 -10.78 23.08 -10.42
C THR A 575 -12.24 23.43 -10.69
N GLY A 576 -13.08 22.43 -11.01
CA GLY A 576 -14.51 22.67 -11.24
C GLY A 576 -15.24 23.22 -10.00
N LEU A 577 -14.83 22.80 -8.79
CA LEU A 577 -15.39 23.34 -7.54
C LEU A 577 -14.93 24.78 -7.28
N LEU A 578 -13.69 25.12 -7.65
CA LEU A 578 -13.17 26.48 -7.51
C LEU A 578 -13.83 27.46 -8.49
N GLU A 579 -14.07 27.03 -9.74
CA GLU A 579 -14.77 27.85 -10.74
C GLU A 579 -16.23 28.17 -10.36
N GLY A 580 -16.85 27.31 -9.55
CA GLY A 580 -18.22 27.50 -9.06
C GLY A 580 -18.36 28.55 -7.95
N ASN A 581 -17.26 29.12 -7.47
CA ASN A 581 -17.21 30.11 -6.37
C ASN A 581 -16.77 31.49 -6.89
#